data_AF-A0A101GFL4-F1
#
_entry.id   AF-A0A101GFL4-F1
#
_cell.length_a   1.000
_cell.length_b   1.000
_cell.length_c   1.000
_cell.angle_alpha   90.00
_cell.angle_beta   90.00
_cell.angle_gamma   90.00
#
_symmetry.space_group_name_H-M   'P 1'
#
loop_
_entity.id
_entity.type
_entity.pdbx_description
1 polymer ?
#
loop_
_entity_poly.entity_id
_entity_poly.type
_entity_poly.pdbx_seq_one_letter_code
_entity_poly.pdbx_strand_id
1 'polypeptide(L)'
;FITEKTLSTVLAMFDNFALKINLMQNSALTFSVCLDDEGSRIENILTQLMESFEVKYNRQLTLLTFRNYAQQPQFIDQWIEGKLILVEQRSRNTAQYVISKK
;
A
#
# COMPACT_ATOMS: atom_id res chain seq x y z
N PHE A 1 18.67 0.09 -5.69
CA PHE A 1 17.79 0.65 -6.74
C PHE A 1 16.76 -0.38 -7.13
N ILE A 2 15.53 0.04 -7.41
CA ILE A 2 14.48 -0.85 -7.88
C ILE A 2 14.58 -0.98 -9.39
N THR A 3 15.00 -2.16 -9.83
CA THR A 3 15.06 -2.50 -11.25
C THR A 3 13.75 -3.16 -11.68
N GLU A 4 13.46 -3.18 -12.98
CA GLU A 4 12.31 -3.89 -13.54
C GLU A 4 12.33 -5.37 -13.15
N LYS A 5 13.52 -5.99 -13.13
CA LYS A 5 13.71 -7.38 -12.71
C LYS A 5 13.34 -7.58 -11.24
N THR A 6 13.77 -6.67 -10.35
CA THR A 6 13.41 -6.72 -8.93
C THR A 6 11.90 -6.58 -8.75
N LEU A 7 11.29 -5.61 -9.43
CA LEU A 7 9.85 -5.38 -9.36
C LEU A 7 9.07 -6.60 -9.86
N SER A 8 9.45 -7.16 -11.01
CA SER A 8 8.82 -8.36 -11.56
C SER A 8 8.93 -9.56 -10.61
N THR A 9 10.09 -9.74 -9.97
CA THR A 9 10.30 -10.81 -8.98
C THR A 9 9.38 -10.65 -7.77
N VAL A 10 9.28 -9.43 -7.24
CA VAL A 10 8.41 -9.12 -6.09
C VAL A 10 6.94 -9.31 -6.45
N LEU A 11 6.49 -8.82 -7.60
CA LEU A 11 5.10 -8.98 -8.05
C LEU A 11 4.73 -10.45 -8.27
N ALA A 12 5.64 -11.26 -8.82
CA ALA A 12 5.43 -12.70 -8.97
C ALA A 12 5.26 -13.40 -7.62
N MET A 13 5.97 -12.97 -6.57
CA MET A 13 5.76 -13.50 -5.22
C MET A 13 4.34 -13.21 -4.71
N PHE A 14 3.87 -11.96 -4.82
CA PHE A 14 2.49 -11.64 -4.42
C PHE A 14 1.43 -12.47 -5.15
N ASP A 15 1.62 -12.68 -6.46
CA ASP A 15 0.73 -13.51 -7.28
C ASP A 15 0.75 -14.99 -6.85
N ASN A 16 1.94 -15.55 -6.56
CA ASN A 16 2.08 -16.93 -6.07
C ASN A 16 1.36 -17.18 -4.74
N PHE A 17 1.24 -16.16 -3.88
CA PHE A 17 0.49 -16.23 -2.62
C PHE A 17 -1.00 -15.88 -2.77
N ALA A 18 -1.46 -15.61 -4.00
CA ALA A 18 -2.80 -15.11 -4.30
C ALA A 18 -3.17 -13.86 -3.48
N LEU A 19 -2.20 -12.97 -3.27
CA LEU A 19 -2.35 -11.72 -2.53
C LEU A 19 -2.62 -10.57 -3.49
N LYS A 20 -3.78 -9.93 -3.33
CA LYS A 20 -4.14 -8.75 -4.13
C LYS A 20 -3.49 -7.49 -3.56
N ILE A 21 -2.69 -6.81 -4.38
CA ILE A 21 -2.18 -5.48 -4.06
C ILE A 21 -3.28 -4.43 -4.33
N ASN A 22 -3.66 -3.66 -3.30
CA ASN A 22 -4.69 -2.62 -3.38
C ASN A 22 -4.10 -1.22 -3.67
N LEU A 23 -2.86 -0.98 -3.25
CA LEU A 23 -2.09 0.24 -3.55
C LEU A 23 -0.62 -0.13 -3.72
N MET A 24 0.06 0.53 -4.65
CA MET A 24 1.49 0.35 -4.91
C MET A 24 2.17 1.71 -5.05
N GLN A 25 3.31 1.87 -4.38
CA GLN A 25 4.20 3.02 -4.52
C GLN A 25 5.62 2.56 -4.80
N ASN A 26 6.16 3.06 -5.90
CA ASN A 26 7.49 2.71 -6.38
C ASN A 26 8.34 3.98 -6.43
N SER A 27 9.50 3.94 -5.81
CA SER A 27 10.56 4.94 -5.97
C SER A 27 11.81 4.29 -6.55
N ALA A 28 12.83 5.10 -6.83
CA ALA A 28 14.12 4.57 -7.25
C ALA A 28 14.76 3.62 -6.21
N LEU A 29 14.38 3.73 -4.94
CA LEU A 29 15.00 3.01 -3.83
C LEU A 29 14.06 2.05 -3.10
N THR A 30 12.76 2.32 -3.09
CA THR A 30 11.79 1.62 -2.26
C THR A 30 10.57 1.16 -3.06
N PHE A 31 10.06 0.00 -2.66
CA PHE A 31 8.80 -0.57 -3.13
C PHE A 31 7.89 -0.69 -1.92
N SER A 32 6.69 -0.14 -2.01
CA SER A 32 5.72 -0.19 -0.93
C SER A 32 4.37 -0.60 -1.47
N VAL A 33 3.70 -1.48 -0.74
CA VAL A 33 2.38 -1.99 -1.11
C VAL A 33 1.43 -1.91 0.08
N CYS A 34 0.15 -1.68 -0.22
CA CYS A 34 -0.94 -1.85 0.73
C CYS A 34 -1.83 -2.98 0.22
N LEU A 35 -2.14 -3.93 1.09
CA LEU A 35 -3.00 -5.07 0.82
C LEU A 35 -3.83 -5.38 2.05
N ASP A 36 -4.85 -6.21 1.87
CA ASP A 36 -5.68 -6.68 2.98
C ASP A 36 -4.89 -7.67 3.85
N ASP A 37 -5.14 -7.65 5.16
CA ASP A 37 -4.49 -8.56 6.09
C ASP A 37 -5.16 -9.95 6.03
N GLU A 38 -4.56 -10.84 5.25
CA GLU A 38 -5.04 -12.21 5.04
C GLU A 38 -4.38 -13.23 5.99
N GLY A 39 -3.87 -12.76 7.15
CA GLY A 39 -3.35 -13.60 8.22
C GLY A 39 -2.11 -14.38 7.81
N SER A 40 -2.18 -15.71 7.86
CA SER A 40 -1.01 -16.58 7.61
C SER A 40 -0.39 -16.39 6.22
N ARG A 41 -1.17 -15.99 5.21
CA ARG A 41 -0.63 -15.68 3.87
C ARG A 41 0.32 -14.49 3.90
N ILE A 42 0.02 -13.48 4.72
CA ILE A 42 0.89 -12.33 4.93
C ILE A 42 2.17 -12.75 5.63
N GLU A 43 2.08 -13.58 6.68
CA GLU A 43 3.28 -14.04 7.39
C GLU A 43 4.22 -14.85 6.48
N ASN A 44 3.64 -15.71 5.62
CA ASN A 44 4.42 -16.52 4.70
C ASN A 44 5.16 -15.68 3.66
N ILE A 45 4.49 -14.71 3.04
CA ILE A 45 5.16 -13.84 2.06
C ILE A 45 6.18 -12.90 2.72
N LEU A 46 5.91 -12.40 3.93
CA LEU A 46 6.87 -11.58 4.67
C LEU A 46 8.15 -12.37 4.94
N THR A 47 8.02 -13.63 5.35
CA THR A 47 9.15 -14.53 5.57
C THR A 47 9.98 -14.67 4.28
N GLN A 48 9.35 -14.95 3.15
CA GLN A 48 10.07 -15.08 1.87
C GLN A 48 10.71 -13.78 1.39
N LEU A 49 10.02 -12.64 1.55
CA LEU A 49 10.57 -11.34 1.17
C LEU A 49 11.79 -10.98 2.03
N MET A 50 11.76 -11.29 3.33
CA MET A 50 12.86 -11.01 4.26
C MET A 50 14.13 -11.80 3.98
N GLU A 51 14.06 -12.90 3.20
CA GLU A 51 15.25 -13.64 2.76
C GLU A 51 16.10 -12.84 1.75
N SER A 52 15.47 -11.96 0.98
CA SER A 52 16.11 -11.23 -0.13
C SER A 52 16.10 -9.70 0.04
N PHE A 53 15.28 -9.16 0.94
CA PHE A 53 15.04 -7.72 1.07
C PHE A 53 14.94 -7.28 2.54
N GLU A 54 15.30 -6.03 2.82
CA GLU A 54 14.92 -5.37 4.07
C GLU A 54 13.42 -5.03 4.01
N VAL A 55 12.61 -5.73 4.81
CA VAL A 55 11.16 -5.54 4.83
C VAL A 55 10.74 -4.79 6.09
N LYS A 56 9.96 -3.72 5.91
CA LYS A 56 9.26 -3.00 6.98
C LYS A 56 7.77 -3.04 6.68
N TYR A 57 6.95 -3.26 7.70
CA TYR A 57 5.50 -3.32 7.55
C TYR A 57 4.79 -2.68 8.74
N ASN A 58 3.53 -2.30 8.50
CA ASN A 58 2.62 -1.76 9.49
C ASN A 58 1.31 -2.56 9.42
N ARG A 59 0.66 -2.78 10.56
CA ARG A 59 -0.67 -3.41 10.63
C ARG A 59 -1.69 -2.43 11.17
N GLN A 60 -2.97 -2.85 11.18
CA GLN A 60 -4.09 -2.05 11.69
C GLN A 60 -4.27 -0.72 10.95
N LEU A 61 -4.10 -0.79 9.63
CA LEU A 61 -4.26 0.34 8.72
C LEU A 61 -5.62 0.31 8.05
N THR A 62 -6.01 1.45 7.48
CA THR A 62 -7.19 1.56 6.62
C THR A 62 -6.81 2.27 5.34
N LEU A 63 -7.13 1.65 4.19
CA LEU A 63 -7.01 2.27 2.89
C LEU A 63 -8.34 2.93 2.51
N LEU A 64 -8.36 4.26 2.49
CA LEU A 64 -9.48 5.03 1.96
C LEU A 64 -9.25 5.31 0.48
N THR A 65 -10.26 5.09 -0.36
CA THR A 65 -10.20 5.39 -1.80
C THR A 65 -11.38 6.27 -2.20
N PHE A 66 -11.10 7.53 -2.50
CA PHE A 66 -12.07 8.52 -2.97
C PHE A 66 -12.02 8.60 -4.48
N ARG A 67 -13.18 8.49 -5.15
CA ARG A 67 -13.31 8.65 -6.60
C ARG A 67 -14.05 9.94 -6.91
N ASN A 68 -13.73 10.54 -8.05
CA ASN A 68 -14.22 11.84 -8.51
C ASN A 68 -14.07 12.96 -7.45
N TYR A 69 -13.06 12.85 -6.58
CA TYR A 69 -12.91 13.73 -5.42
C TYR A 69 -12.69 15.21 -5.81
N ALA A 70 -12.20 15.47 -7.02
CA ALA A 70 -12.02 16.83 -7.55
C ALA A 70 -13.32 17.64 -7.57
N GLN A 71 -14.48 16.98 -7.61
CA GLN A 71 -15.79 17.65 -7.55
C GLN A 71 -16.16 18.12 -6.14
N GLN A 72 -15.64 17.45 -5.09
CA GLN A 72 -15.92 17.76 -3.69
C GLN A 72 -14.69 17.46 -2.79
N PRO A 73 -13.61 18.25 -2.88
CA PRO A 73 -12.37 17.96 -2.16
C PRO A 73 -12.52 17.98 -0.64
N GLN A 74 -13.41 18.83 -0.11
CA GLN A 74 -13.61 19.01 1.34
C GLN A 74 -14.18 17.76 2.02
N PHE A 75 -14.77 16.84 1.25
CA PHE A 75 -15.29 15.59 1.80
C PHE A 75 -14.18 14.69 2.36
N ILE A 76 -12.97 14.76 1.78
CA ILE A 76 -11.84 13.95 2.23
C ILE A 76 -11.46 14.29 3.67
N ASP A 77 -11.42 15.59 4.00
CA ASP A 77 -10.93 16.09 5.28
C ASP A 77 -11.66 15.45 6.47
N GLN A 78 -12.98 15.23 6.33
CA GLN A 78 -13.83 14.60 7.35
C GLN A 78 -13.43 13.15 7.68
N TRP A 79 -12.82 12.42 6.73
CA TRP A 79 -12.42 11.03 6.92
C TRP A 79 -10.98 10.88 7.44
N ILE A 80 -10.13 11.86 7.16
CA ILE A 80 -8.72 11.85 7.55
C ILE A 80 -8.45 12.69 8.81
N GLU A 81 -9.41 13.50 9.26
CA GLU A 81 -9.29 14.31 10.46
C GLU A 81 -8.94 13.45 11.69
N GLY A 82 -7.93 13.90 12.44
CA GLY A 82 -7.48 13.21 13.64
C GLY A 82 -6.80 11.85 13.38
N LYS A 83 -6.54 11.47 12.12
CA LYS A 83 -5.80 10.24 11.77
C LYS A 83 -4.32 10.54 11.49
N LEU A 84 -3.49 9.51 11.58
CA LEU A 84 -2.13 9.58 11.06
C LEU A 84 -2.15 9.11 9.60
N ILE A 85 -1.66 9.95 8.69
CA ILE A 85 -1.58 9.63 7.27
C ILE A 85 -0.18 9.08 6.99
N LEU A 86 -0.10 7.83 6.55
CA LEU A 86 1.16 7.16 6.17
C LEU A 86 1.44 7.31 4.68
N VAL A 87 0.39 7.22 3.87
CA VAL A 87 0.46 7.37 2.42
C VAL A 87 -0.67 8.25 1.95
N GLU A 88 -0.34 9.19 1.08
CA GLU A 88 -1.28 9.96 0.28
C GLU A 88 -0.89 9.83 -1.19
N GLN A 89 -1.84 9.41 -2.02
CA GLN A 89 -1.66 9.32 -3.46
C GLN A 89 -2.86 9.94 -4.17
N ARG A 90 -2.61 10.91 -5.05
CA ARG A 90 -3.65 11.58 -5.83
C ARG A 90 -3.37 11.40 -7.32
N SER A 91 -4.44 11.12 -8.06
CA SER A 91 -4.52 11.28 -9.50
C SER A 91 -5.55 12.36 -9.83
N ARG A 92 -5.87 12.53 -11.12
CA ARG A 92 -6.88 13.52 -11.56
C ARG A 92 -8.25 13.28 -10.90
N ASN A 93 -8.66 12.02 -10.76
CA ASN A 93 -10.01 11.66 -10.30
C ASN A 93 -10.01 10.79 -9.04
N THR A 94 -8.87 10.26 -8.60
CA THR A 94 -8.82 9.37 -7.44
C THR A 94 -7.86 9.92 -6.39
N ALA A 95 -8.26 9.91 -5.13
CA ALA A 95 -7.37 10.12 -4.01
C ALA A 95 -7.40 8.89 -3.10
N GLN A 96 -6.23 8.40 -2.72
CA GLN A 96 -6.07 7.25 -1.84
C GLN A 96 -5.25 7.63 -0.62
N TYR A 97 -5.69 7.19 0.55
CA TYR A 97 -5.03 7.46 1.82
C TYR A 97 -4.87 6.16 2.59
N VAL A 98 -3.65 5.89 3.04
CA VAL A 98 -3.40 4.84 4.03
C VAL A 98 -3.28 5.53 5.39
N ILE A 99 -4.20 5.22 6.28
CA ILE A 99 -4.30 5.85 7.59
C ILE A 99 -4.18 4.84 8.72
N SER A 100 -3.68 5.29 9.87
CA SER A 100 -3.78 4.56 11.14
C SER A 100 -4.56 5.39 12.17
N LYS A 101 -5.05 4.72 13.21
CA LYS A 101 -5.48 5.42 14.43
C LYS A 101 -4.25 6.14 15.02
N LYS A 102 -4.47 7.34 15.57
CA LYS A 102 -3.47 8.03 16.39
C LYS A 102 -3.28 7.30 17.71
#